data_AF-A0A9N9Q1G7-F1
#
_entry.id   AF-A0A9N9Q1G7-F1
#
_cell.length_a   1.000
_cell.length_b   1.000
_cell.length_c   1.000
_cell.angle_alpha   90.00
_cell.angle_beta   90.00
_cell.angle_gamma   90.00
#
_symmetry.space_group_name_H-M   'P 1'
#
loop_
_entity.id
_entity.type
_entity.pdbx_description
1 polymer ?
#
loop_
_entity_poly.entity_id
_entity_poly.type
_entity_poly.pdbx_seq_one_letter_code
_entity_poly.pdbx_strand_id
1 'polypeptide(L)'
;MLSLATQRAPRLCIADHALSTTLPEAFPHVLVALSVNALESMRSDASKRNIRTAVSPAQIKRMVVDARWNLVDEEIVQPGPGQRDGEREVWMGLHPVFDSHVELLDVEDRVKSMLLGMKDAVASSVEKLEGGLAGVRNMDVWAARFERGNASELAS
;
A
#
# COMPACT_ATOMS: atom_id res chain seq x y z
N MET A 1 -1.12 17.47 -9.08
CA MET A 1 0.09 16.89 -9.70
C MET A 1 -0.25 16.13 -10.98
N LEU A 2 -1.13 15.12 -10.94
CA LEU A 2 -1.52 14.32 -12.12
C LEU A 2 -2.11 15.14 -13.28
N SER A 3 -2.93 16.15 -12.97
CA SER A 3 -3.48 17.06 -13.98
C SER A 3 -2.41 17.93 -14.67
N LEU A 4 -1.38 18.36 -13.94
CA LEU A 4 -0.25 19.13 -14.50
C LEU A 4 0.62 18.28 -15.43
N ALA A 5 0.73 16.98 -15.14
CA ALA A 5 1.52 16.07 -15.97
C ALA A 5 0.95 15.94 -17.39
N THR A 6 -0.38 16.08 -17.58
CA THR A 6 -1.02 16.03 -18.92
C THR A 6 -0.49 17.10 -19.88
N GLN A 7 0.08 18.19 -19.35
CA GLN A 7 0.64 19.28 -20.13
C GLN A 7 2.10 19.05 -20.51
N ARG A 8 2.78 18.08 -19.90
CA ARG A 8 4.24 17.92 -19.99
C ARG A 8 4.70 16.54 -20.43
N ALA A 9 3.86 15.52 -20.29
CA ALA A 9 4.19 14.15 -20.67
C ALA A 9 3.05 13.52 -21.50
N PRO A 10 3.38 12.78 -22.57
CA PRO A 10 2.36 12.05 -23.34
C PRO A 10 1.89 10.77 -22.65
N ARG A 11 2.66 10.28 -21.66
CA ARG A 11 2.41 9.02 -20.95
C ARG A 11 2.65 9.20 -19.47
N LEU A 12 1.91 8.44 -18.66
CA LEU A 12 2.08 8.32 -17.23
C LEU A 12 2.24 6.83 -16.90
N CYS A 13 3.36 6.45 -16.30
CA CYS A 13 3.59 5.09 -15.82
C CYS A 13 3.59 5.11 -14.30
N ILE A 14 2.83 4.20 -13.69
CA ILE A 14 2.74 4.04 -12.24
C ILE A 14 3.14 2.61 -11.92
N ALA A 15 3.97 2.42 -10.91
CA ALA A 15 4.23 1.13 -10.29
C ALA A 15 4.09 1.35 -8.78
N ASP A 16 3.13 0.67 -8.16
CA ASP A 16 2.84 0.79 -6.72
C ASP A 16 2.44 -0.57 -6.15
N HIS A 17 2.49 -0.73 -4.84
CA HIS A 17 2.05 -1.95 -4.20
C HIS A 17 0.57 -2.24 -4.50
N ALA A 18 0.27 -3.47 -4.91
CA ALA A 18 -1.06 -3.86 -5.36
C ALA A 18 -2.09 -3.95 -4.21
N LEU A 19 -1.63 -3.94 -2.95
CA LEU A 19 -2.41 -4.30 -1.75
C LEU A 19 -3.07 -5.68 -1.87
N SER A 20 -2.41 -6.56 -2.61
CA SER A 20 -2.77 -7.96 -2.81
C SER A 20 -1.49 -8.75 -3.06
N THR A 21 -1.61 -10.06 -3.01
CA THR A 21 -0.52 -10.92 -3.43
C THR A 21 -1.00 -12.23 -4.00
N THR A 22 -0.22 -12.75 -4.94
CA THR A 22 -0.34 -14.08 -5.52
C THR A 22 0.49 -15.13 -4.77
N LEU A 23 1.32 -14.71 -3.79
CA LEU A 23 2.17 -15.58 -2.97
C LEU A 23 1.70 -15.58 -1.51
N PRO A 24 1.43 -16.77 -0.91
CA PRO A 24 1.06 -16.86 0.51
C PRO A 24 2.08 -16.19 1.44
N GLU A 25 3.37 -16.28 1.13
CA GLU A 25 4.49 -15.75 1.92
C GLU A 25 4.52 -14.22 1.97
N ALA A 26 3.82 -13.55 1.07
CA ALA A 26 3.71 -12.10 1.04
C ALA A 26 2.46 -11.57 1.74
N PHE A 27 1.58 -12.45 2.23
CA PHE A 27 0.37 -12.04 2.94
C PHE A 27 0.67 -11.19 4.19
N PRO A 28 1.69 -11.48 5.01
CA PRO A 28 2.05 -10.62 6.14
C PRO A 28 2.38 -9.19 5.73
N HIS A 29 2.99 -8.99 4.56
CA HIS A 29 3.32 -7.67 4.04
C HIS A 29 2.05 -6.89 3.65
N VAL A 30 1.05 -7.53 3.03
CA VAL A 30 -0.25 -6.89 2.76
C VAL A 30 -0.92 -6.46 4.06
N LEU A 31 -0.95 -7.33 5.07
CA LEU A 31 -1.57 -7.04 6.37
C LEU A 31 -0.88 -5.89 7.10
N VAL A 32 0.46 -5.88 7.14
CA VAL A 32 1.18 -4.81 7.84
C VAL A 32 1.00 -3.47 7.14
N ALA A 33 0.93 -3.46 5.81
CA ALA A 33 0.69 -2.23 5.06
C ALA A 33 -0.66 -1.60 5.40
N LEU A 34 -1.72 -2.41 5.48
CA LEU A 34 -3.05 -1.95 5.89
C LEU A 34 -3.08 -1.51 7.37
N SER A 35 -2.38 -2.23 8.24
CA SER A 35 -2.32 -1.94 9.68
C SER A 35 -1.59 -0.63 9.98
N VAL A 36 -0.42 -0.44 9.36
CA VAL A 36 0.35 0.80 9.47
C VAL A 36 -0.42 1.95 8.83
N ASN A 37 -1.04 1.75 7.66
CA ASN A 37 -1.89 2.76 7.05
C ASN A 37 -3.04 3.21 7.96
N ALA A 38 -3.73 2.27 8.63
CA ALA A 38 -4.82 2.59 9.54
C ALA A 38 -4.32 3.42 10.74
N LEU A 39 -3.21 2.99 11.36
CA LEU A 39 -2.59 3.74 12.46
C LEU A 39 -2.19 5.15 12.01
N GLU A 40 -1.48 5.28 10.89
CA GLU A 40 -1.01 6.58 10.38
C GLU A 40 -2.16 7.51 9.99
N SER A 41 -3.28 6.97 9.48
CA SER A 41 -4.47 7.77 9.14
C SER A 41 -5.17 8.37 10.36
N MET A 42 -4.92 7.83 11.55
CA MET A 42 -5.49 8.30 12.81
C MET A 42 -4.55 9.23 13.59
N ARG A 43 -3.30 9.36 13.12
CA ARG A 43 -2.32 10.27 13.73
C ARG A 43 -2.56 11.69 13.27
N SER A 44 -2.44 12.62 14.20
CA SER A 44 -2.54 14.06 13.94
C SER A 44 -1.18 14.70 13.63
N ASP A 45 -0.07 14.03 13.95
CA ASP A 45 1.28 14.50 13.70
C ASP A 45 1.80 14.06 12.32
N ALA A 46 2.75 14.84 11.77
CA ALA A 46 3.32 14.54 10.47
C ALA A 46 4.14 13.23 10.53
N SER A 47 3.65 12.20 9.82
CA SER A 47 4.28 10.88 9.80
C SER A 47 5.69 10.90 9.21
N LYS A 48 6.61 10.20 9.87
CA LYS A 48 7.94 9.85 9.34
C LYS A 48 8.00 8.42 8.76
N ARG A 49 6.91 7.65 8.80
CA ARG A 49 6.90 6.27 8.29
C ARG A 49 6.85 6.24 6.76
N ASN A 50 7.25 5.08 6.20
CA ASN A 50 7.28 4.83 4.76
C ASN A 50 5.85 4.74 4.20
N ILE A 51 5.01 3.92 4.83
CA ILE A 51 3.59 3.85 4.52
C ILE A 51 2.87 4.95 5.29
N ARG A 52 2.32 5.92 4.56
CA ARG A 52 1.52 7.04 5.10
C ARG A 52 0.07 7.00 4.64
N THR A 53 -0.14 6.52 3.42
CA THR A 53 -1.46 6.25 2.86
C THR A 53 -1.32 5.10 1.87
N ALA A 54 -1.92 3.95 2.17
CA ALA A 54 -2.03 2.84 1.24
C ALA A 54 -3.18 3.12 0.28
N VAL A 55 -2.84 3.53 -0.95
CA VAL A 55 -3.82 3.80 -2.01
C VAL A 55 -3.90 2.57 -2.90
N SER A 56 -5.07 1.95 -2.99
CA SER A 56 -5.26 0.77 -3.84
C SER A 56 -5.15 1.10 -5.33
N PRO A 57 -4.78 0.13 -6.18
CA PRO A 57 -4.83 0.29 -7.64
C PRO A 57 -6.16 0.85 -8.15
N ALA A 58 -7.29 0.43 -7.56
CA ALA A 58 -8.61 0.93 -7.92
C ALA A 58 -8.80 2.42 -7.60
N GLN A 59 -8.27 2.89 -6.46
CA GLN A 59 -8.30 4.31 -6.09
C GLN A 59 -7.36 5.13 -6.98
N ILE A 60 -6.15 4.63 -7.28
CA ILE A 60 -5.22 5.30 -8.20
C ILE A 60 -5.86 5.46 -9.58
N LYS A 61 -6.45 4.39 -10.13
CA LYS A 61 -7.13 4.45 -11.44
C LYS A 61 -8.20 5.53 -11.48
N ARG A 62 -9.05 5.63 -10.45
CA ARG A 62 -10.08 6.69 -10.36
C ARG A 62 -9.44 8.08 -10.38
N MET A 63 -8.44 8.33 -9.53
CA MET A 63 -7.75 9.63 -9.45
C MET A 63 -7.07 10.03 -10.77
N VAL A 64 -6.51 9.06 -11.49
CA VAL A 64 -5.83 9.27 -12.78
C VAL A 64 -6.83 9.54 -13.90
N VAL A 65 -7.95 8.82 -13.93
CA VAL A 65 -9.06 9.07 -14.86
C VAL A 65 -9.70 10.44 -14.64
N ASP A 66 -9.94 10.83 -13.39
CA ASP A 66 -10.43 12.18 -13.05
C ASP A 66 -9.46 13.28 -13.51
N ALA A 67 -8.17 12.95 -13.59
CA ALA A 67 -7.14 13.82 -14.14
C ALA A 67 -6.99 13.76 -15.68
N ARG A 68 -7.95 13.14 -16.39
CA ARG A 68 -8.04 13.04 -17.86
C ARG A 68 -6.95 12.18 -18.52
N TRP A 69 -6.54 11.13 -17.83
CA TRP A 69 -5.69 10.08 -18.38
C TRP A 69 -6.52 8.83 -18.66
N ASN A 70 -6.22 8.17 -19.77
CA ASN A 70 -6.84 6.90 -20.17
C ASN A 70 -5.88 5.76 -19.81
N LEU A 71 -6.39 4.73 -19.14
CA LEU A 71 -5.64 3.51 -18.90
C LEU A 71 -5.43 2.77 -20.22
N VAL A 72 -4.19 2.44 -20.55
CA VAL A 72 -3.83 1.71 -21.78
C VAL A 72 -3.49 0.27 -21.47
N ASP A 73 -2.77 0.04 -20.38
CA ASP A 73 -2.30 -1.29 -20.00
C ASP A 73 -2.07 -1.37 -18.49
N GLU A 74 -2.30 -2.54 -17.89
CA GLU A 74 -1.99 -2.83 -16.50
C GLU A 74 -1.59 -4.30 -16.30
N GLU A 75 -0.67 -4.52 -15.38
CA GLU A 75 -0.20 -5.86 -15.01
C GLU A 75 0.09 -5.96 -13.51
N ILE A 76 0.14 -7.21 -13.03
CA ILE A 76 0.59 -7.55 -11.68
C ILE A 76 1.97 -8.20 -11.79
N VAL A 77 2.94 -7.60 -11.11
CA VAL A 77 4.34 -8.03 -11.11
C VAL A 77 4.67 -8.60 -9.74
N GLN A 78 5.10 -9.86 -9.72
CA GLN A 78 5.66 -10.48 -8.53
C GLN A 78 7.09 -9.97 -8.29
N PRO A 79 7.40 -9.41 -7.11
CA PRO A 79 8.75 -8.95 -6.85
C PRO A 79 9.71 -10.11 -6.60
N GLY A 80 10.97 -9.92 -7.01
CA GLY A 80 12.00 -10.95 -6.92
C GLY A 80 12.32 -11.36 -5.47
N PRO A 81 12.80 -12.61 -5.26
CA PRO A 81 13.08 -13.16 -3.93
C PRO A 81 14.10 -12.42 -3.09
N GLY A 82 14.99 -11.64 -3.70
CA GLY A 82 16.01 -10.86 -2.99
C GLY A 82 15.50 -9.54 -2.41
N GLN A 83 14.27 -9.13 -2.71
CA GLN A 83 13.72 -7.89 -2.15
C GLN A 83 13.16 -8.12 -0.74
N ARG A 84 13.55 -7.27 0.20
CA ARG A 84 13.30 -7.45 1.65
C ARG A 84 12.45 -6.35 2.27
N ASP A 85 11.79 -5.53 1.45
CA ASP A 85 10.96 -4.42 1.92
C ASP A 85 9.80 -4.93 2.78
N GLY A 86 9.13 -6.00 2.36
CA GLY A 86 8.04 -6.62 3.09
C GLY A 86 8.48 -7.20 4.43
N GLU A 87 9.60 -7.92 4.47
CA GLU A 87 10.20 -8.37 5.73
C GLU A 87 10.47 -7.20 6.68
N ARG A 88 11.10 -6.13 6.16
CA ARG A 88 11.44 -4.94 6.94
C ARG A 88 10.19 -4.24 7.48
N GLU A 89 9.16 -4.09 6.66
CA GLU A 89 7.91 -3.42 7.06
C GLU A 89 7.13 -4.25 8.07
N VAL A 90 7.09 -5.57 7.91
CA VAL A 90 6.52 -6.49 8.90
C VAL A 90 7.27 -6.39 10.23
N TRP A 91 8.60 -6.42 10.21
CA TRP A 91 9.42 -6.25 11.41
C TRP A 91 9.11 -4.91 12.12
N MET A 92 9.02 -3.81 11.38
CA MET A 92 8.69 -2.50 11.94
C MET A 92 7.27 -2.44 12.51
N GLY A 93 6.30 -3.07 11.83
CA GLY A 93 4.91 -3.11 12.28
C GLY A 93 4.69 -3.98 13.52
N LEU A 94 5.52 -5.01 13.70
CA LEU A 94 5.49 -5.86 14.90
C LEU A 94 6.27 -5.26 16.08
N HIS A 95 7.13 -4.27 15.83
CA HIS A 95 7.95 -3.65 16.86
C HIS A 95 7.08 -3.02 17.99
N PRO A 96 7.49 -3.10 19.28
CA PRO A 96 6.71 -2.56 20.41
C PRO A 96 6.37 -1.06 20.31
N VAL A 97 7.13 -0.30 19.52
CA VAL A 97 6.82 1.11 19.23
C VAL A 97 5.47 1.28 18.53
N PHE A 98 4.99 0.28 17.79
CA PHE A 98 3.62 0.30 17.25
C PHE A 98 2.59 0.44 18.38
N ASP A 99 2.76 -0.30 19.47
CA ASP A 99 1.81 -0.32 20.60
C ASP A 99 1.84 1.01 21.32
N SER A 100 3.05 1.54 21.56
CA SER A 100 3.21 2.89 22.09
C SER A 100 2.52 3.95 21.22
N HIS A 101 2.56 3.80 19.89
CA HIS A 101 1.87 4.72 18.99
C HIS A 101 0.35 4.58 19.04
N VAL A 102 -0.17 3.37 19.23
CA VAL A 102 -1.62 3.12 19.41
C VAL A 102 -2.11 3.75 20.71
N GLU A 103 -1.35 3.59 21.79
CA GLU A 103 -1.71 4.15 23.11
C GLU A 103 -1.79 5.68 23.09
N LEU A 104 -0.91 6.33 22.33
CA LEU A 104 -0.85 7.78 22.18
C LEU A 104 -1.95 8.38 21.29
N LEU A 105 -2.77 7.56 20.62
CA LEU A 105 -3.88 8.08 19.81
C LEU A 105 -5.00 8.63 20.70
N ASP A 106 -5.51 9.80 20.31
CA ASP A 106 -6.73 10.40 20.88
C ASP A 106 -7.98 9.87 20.16
N VAL A 107 -8.26 8.58 20.37
CA VAL A 107 -9.40 7.84 19.78
C VAL A 107 -10.01 6.88 20.81
N GLU A 108 -11.22 6.40 20.54
CA GLU A 108 -11.92 5.45 21.42
C GLU A 108 -11.19 4.10 21.55
N ASP A 109 -11.32 3.44 22.70
CA ASP A 109 -10.65 2.16 23.01
C ASP A 109 -10.98 1.04 22.01
N ARG A 110 -12.16 1.07 21.39
CA ARG A 110 -12.52 0.10 20.34
C ARG A 110 -11.62 0.22 19.11
N VAL A 111 -11.17 1.43 18.79
CA VAL A 111 -10.27 1.69 17.67
C VAL A 111 -8.86 1.21 18.01
N LYS A 112 -8.40 1.47 19.25
CA LYS A 112 -7.11 0.94 19.74
C LYS A 112 -7.10 -0.59 19.72
N SER A 113 -8.17 -1.22 20.20
CA SER A 113 -8.36 -2.68 20.18
C SER A 113 -8.34 -3.24 18.76
N MET A 114 -8.98 -2.56 17.81
CA MET A 114 -8.93 -2.93 16.39
C MET A 114 -7.49 -2.89 15.85
N LEU A 115 -6.72 -1.82 16.11
CA LEU A 115 -5.34 -1.69 15.63
C LEU A 115 -4.41 -2.76 16.22
N LEU A 116 -4.56 -3.07 17.51
CA LEU A 116 -3.81 -4.15 18.14
C LEU A 116 -4.21 -5.51 17.55
N GLY A 117 -5.50 -5.76 17.32
CA GLY A 117 -5.96 -6.97 16.63
C GLY A 117 -5.42 -7.10 15.19
N MET A 118 -5.25 -5.99 14.47
CA MET A 118 -4.60 -5.98 13.16
C MET A 118 -3.11 -6.36 13.28
N LYS A 119 -2.39 -5.85 14.28
CA LYS A 119 -1.00 -6.25 14.58
C LYS A 119 -0.92 -7.75 14.93
N ASP A 120 -1.84 -8.26 15.73
CA ASP A 120 -1.90 -9.69 16.08
C ASP A 120 -2.14 -10.57 14.84
N ALA A 121 -2.96 -10.10 13.89
CA ALA A 121 -3.17 -10.78 12.61
C ALA A 121 -1.88 -10.81 11.77
N VAL A 122 -1.09 -9.73 11.76
CA VAL A 122 0.24 -9.72 11.14
C VAL A 122 1.13 -10.77 11.80
N ALA A 123 1.25 -10.77 13.14
CA ALA A 123 2.09 -11.72 13.86
C ALA A 123 1.70 -13.18 13.56
N SER A 124 0.40 -13.48 13.66
CA SER A 124 -0.17 -14.80 13.37
C SER A 124 0.06 -15.24 11.91
N SER A 125 0.14 -14.30 10.97
CA SER A 125 0.44 -14.61 9.57
C SER A 125 1.92 -14.96 9.35
N VAL A 126 2.83 -14.32 10.10
CA VAL A 126 4.26 -14.61 10.06
C VAL A 126 4.58 -15.98 10.67
N GLU A 127 3.92 -16.34 11.77
CA GLU A 127 4.09 -17.65 12.44
C GLU A 127 3.75 -18.85 11.54
N LYS A 128 2.92 -18.62 10.51
CA LYS A 128 2.53 -19.67 9.55
C LYS A 128 3.54 -19.88 8.44
N LEU A 129 4.55 -19.02 8.31
CA LEU A 129 5.55 -19.11 7.25
C LEU A 129 6.73 -19.99 7.67
N GLU A 130 7.24 -20.78 6.73
CA GLU A 130 8.54 -21.40 6.89
C GLU A 130 9.62 -20.32 7.01
N GLY A 131 10.45 -20.38 8.06
CA GLY A 131 11.43 -19.34 8.37
C GLY A 131 10.87 -18.09 9.06
N GLY A 132 9.56 -18.07 9.38
CA GLY A 132 8.90 -16.97 10.09
C GLY A 132 9.10 -15.64 9.38
N LEU A 133 9.64 -14.65 10.10
CA LEU A 133 9.88 -13.31 9.55
C LEU A 133 10.80 -13.32 8.32
N ALA A 134 11.84 -14.16 8.32
CA ALA A 134 12.76 -14.28 7.19
C ALA A 134 12.12 -14.94 5.95
N GLY A 135 10.98 -15.61 6.12
CA GLY A 135 10.17 -16.17 5.04
C GLY A 135 9.26 -15.14 4.37
N VAL A 136 9.10 -13.94 4.93
CA VAL A 136 8.19 -12.91 4.40
C VAL A 136 8.67 -12.43 3.02
N ARG A 137 7.73 -12.38 2.08
CA ARG A 137 7.96 -11.88 0.72
C ARG A 137 7.31 -10.51 0.50
N ASN A 138 7.81 -9.79 -0.52
CA ASN A 138 7.15 -8.56 -0.96
C ASN A 138 5.78 -8.88 -1.58
N MET A 139 4.77 -8.06 -1.29
CA MET A 139 3.47 -8.15 -1.94
C MET A 139 3.59 -7.74 -3.39
N ASP A 140 2.59 -8.08 -4.18
CA ASP A 140 2.67 -7.84 -5.61
C ASP A 140 2.70 -6.34 -5.90
N VAL A 141 3.32 -5.98 -7.02
CA VAL A 141 3.33 -4.61 -7.54
C VAL A 141 2.31 -4.54 -8.67
N TRP A 142 1.43 -3.58 -8.60
CA TRP A 142 0.58 -3.21 -9.71
C TRP A 142 1.31 -2.16 -10.56
N ALA A 143 1.50 -2.47 -11.84
CA ALA A 143 2.09 -1.56 -12.80
C ALA A 143 1.05 -1.18 -13.85
N ALA A 144 0.97 0.09 -14.21
CA ALA A 144 0.03 0.58 -15.20
C ALA A 144 0.61 1.70 -16.04
N ARG A 145 0.22 1.70 -17.32
CA ARG A 145 0.52 2.75 -18.28
C ARG A 145 -0.76 3.46 -18.69
N PHE A 146 -0.70 4.78 -18.61
CA PHE A 146 -1.76 5.67 -19.04
C PHE A 146 -1.27 6.59 -20.15
N GLU A 147 -2.19 7.00 -21.01
CA GLU A 147 -1.98 7.98 -22.06
C GLU A 147 -2.99 9.12 -21.91
N ARG A 148 -2.67 10.27 -22.50
CA ARG A 148 -3.56 11.44 -22.41
C ARG A 148 -4.86 11.18 -23.16
N GLY A 149 -6.00 11.47 -22.54
CA GLY A 149 -7.28 11.41 -23.25
C GLY A 149 -7.32 12.41 -24.41
N ASN A 150 -7.73 11.95 -25.59
CA ASN A 150 -7.87 12.82 -26.77
C ASN A 150 -9.01 13.81 -26.54
N ALA A 151 -8.79 15.08 -26.88
CA ALA A 151 -9.80 16.14 -26.75
C ALA A 151 -11.06 15.88 -27.61
N SER A 152 -11.00 14.96 -28.58
CA SER A 152 -12.09 14.63 -29.52
C SER A 152 -13.14 13.66 -28.99
N GLU A 153 -12.91 12.95 -27.89
CA GLU A 153 -13.88 12.01 -27.29
C GLU A 153 -14.87 12.70 -26.33
N LEU A 154 -14.71 14.01 -26.08
CA LEU A 154 -15.53 14.80 -25.15
C LEU A 154 -16.57 15.68 -25.84
N ALA A 155 -16.70 15.58 -27.17
CA ALA A 155 -17.61 16.40 -27.98
C ALA A 155 -18.72 15.60 -28.70
N SER A 156 -18.91 14.32 -28.35
CA SER A 156 -19.97 13.45 -28.86
C SER A 156 -20.96 13.08 -27.78
#